data_AF-A0A8G1RZT5-F1
#
_entry.id   AF-A0A8G1RZT5-F1
#
_cell.length_a   1.000
_cell.length_b   1.000
_cell.length_c   1.000
_cell.angle_alpha   90.00
_cell.angle_beta   90.00
_cell.angle_gamma   90.00
#
_symmetry.space_group_name_H-M   'P 1'
#
loop_
_entity.id
_entity.type
_entity.pdbx_description
1 polymer ?
#
loop_
_entity_poly.entity_id
_entity_poly.type
_entity_poly.pdbx_seq_one_letter_code
_entity_poly.pdbx_strand_id
1 'polypeptide(L)'
;MAVGMSQFPGSSEKAEEHRQPVSLPVLPQLEGATFDANLRDRHIIYDYAAHDGNGKPEKWRYEIWSFNEDRVVYAIHGGPMAGRKNFQTATYQCIRPGELWQVNWLEETGTICSLVFDISSRRSSTLLGFSKGHWTQNEAAHGDKRNLEDFVRWRELARIGSSQADRVMLSEQADILQDFHGAGELKPIDPSWPTL
;
A
#
# COMPACT_ATOMS: atom_id res chain seq x y z
N MET A 1 -48.63 20.41 61.91
CA MET A 1 -47.73 21.49 61.46
C MET A 1 -46.93 20.99 60.26
N ALA A 2 -46.95 21.77 59.16
CA ALA A 2 -46.09 21.80 57.94
C ALA A 2 -45.52 20.46 57.38
N VAL A 3 -45.96 19.92 56.23
CA VAL A 3 -45.82 20.36 54.80
C VAL A 3 -44.37 20.34 54.29
N GLY A 4 -44.13 19.54 53.24
CA GLY A 4 -42.92 19.60 52.41
C GLY A 4 -42.76 18.42 51.43
N MET A 5 -43.57 18.40 50.35
CA MET A 5 -43.26 17.61 49.15
C MET A 5 -42.28 18.40 48.26
N SER A 6 -41.22 17.78 47.75
CA SER A 6 -40.55 18.25 46.53
C SER A 6 -40.11 17.08 45.67
N GLN A 7 -40.57 17.12 44.42
CA GLN A 7 -40.32 16.22 43.32
C GLN A 7 -38.85 16.30 42.85
N PHE A 8 -38.27 15.16 42.45
CA PHE A 8 -37.07 15.10 41.63
C PHE A 8 -37.47 14.80 40.18
N PRO A 9 -37.10 15.63 39.19
CA PRO A 9 -37.02 15.22 37.80
C PRO A 9 -35.54 15.16 37.37
N GLY A 10 -35.19 14.23 36.48
CA GLY A 10 -33.89 14.25 35.82
C GLY A 10 -33.43 12.91 35.28
N SER A 11 -34.06 12.46 34.20
CA SER A 11 -33.52 11.48 33.27
C SER A 11 -32.18 11.96 32.71
N SER A 12 -31.08 11.25 32.97
CA SER A 12 -29.84 11.44 32.21
C SER A 12 -29.85 10.50 31.01
N GLU A 13 -30.30 11.00 29.87
CA GLU A 13 -29.94 10.44 28.57
C GLU A 13 -28.40 10.43 28.47
N LYS A 14 -27.83 9.24 28.27
CA LYS A 14 -26.42 9.13 27.90
C LYS A 14 -26.31 9.61 26.45
N ALA A 15 -25.74 10.79 26.26
CA ALA A 15 -25.32 11.26 24.96
C ALA A 15 -24.25 10.31 24.43
N GLU A 16 -24.60 9.58 23.37
CA GLU A 16 -23.68 8.76 22.59
C GLU A 16 -22.79 9.72 21.78
N GLU A 17 -21.60 9.97 22.32
CA GLU A 17 -20.58 10.81 21.70
C GLU A 17 -20.15 10.19 20.37
N HIS A 18 -20.76 10.68 19.28
CA HIS A 18 -20.30 10.44 17.92
C HIS A 18 -18.87 10.97 17.81
N ARG A 19 -17.89 10.08 17.99
CA ARG A 19 -16.51 10.34 17.59
C ARG A 19 -16.50 10.58 16.09
N GLN A 20 -16.41 11.84 15.69
CA GLN A 20 -16.05 12.17 14.33
C GLN A 20 -14.69 11.51 14.03
N PRO A 21 -14.52 10.88 12.85
CA PRO A 21 -13.22 10.37 12.47
C PRO A 21 -12.24 11.55 12.47
N VAL A 22 -11.14 11.39 13.22
CA VAL A 22 -10.08 12.38 13.28
C VAL A 22 -9.55 12.54 11.86
N SER A 23 -9.83 13.68 11.23
CA SER A 23 -9.24 14.02 9.94
C SER A 23 -7.75 14.21 10.16
N LEU A 24 -6.95 13.23 9.74
CA LEU A 24 -5.50 13.39 9.69
C LEU A 24 -5.18 14.57 8.76
N PRO A 25 -4.19 15.42 9.10
CA PRO A 25 -3.81 16.52 8.24
C PRO A 25 -3.36 15.96 6.89
N VAL A 26 -4.00 16.42 5.81
CA VAL A 26 -3.59 16.13 4.44
C VAL A 26 -2.12 16.50 4.33
N LEU A 27 -1.27 15.55 3.93
CA LEU A 27 0.15 15.82 3.74
C LEU A 27 0.30 17.03 2.80
N PRO A 28 1.18 18.00 3.06
CA PRO A 28 1.26 19.24 2.26
C PRO A 28 1.35 18.98 0.75
N GLN A 29 2.01 17.89 0.33
CA GLN A 29 2.10 17.49 -1.07
C GLN A 29 0.77 17.04 -1.72
N LEU A 30 -0.29 16.83 -0.93
CA LEU A 30 -1.63 16.43 -1.37
C LEU A 30 -2.67 17.54 -1.17
N GLU A 31 -2.29 18.70 -0.65
CA GLU A 31 -3.20 19.83 -0.48
C GLU A 31 -3.73 20.29 -1.85
N GLY A 32 -5.06 20.39 -1.97
CA GLY A 32 -5.73 20.73 -3.23
C GLY A 32 -5.72 19.61 -4.29
N ALA A 33 -5.15 18.44 -4.00
CA ALA A 33 -5.18 17.29 -4.89
C ALA A 33 -6.49 16.50 -4.78
N THR A 34 -6.73 15.61 -5.74
CA THR A 34 -7.94 14.77 -5.81
C THR A 34 -7.76 13.41 -5.12
N PHE A 35 -6.82 13.32 -4.16
CA PHE A 35 -6.40 12.04 -3.54
C PHE A 35 -7.58 11.29 -2.93
N ASP A 36 -8.40 11.94 -2.12
CA ASP A 36 -9.52 11.29 -1.43
C ASP A 36 -10.53 10.68 -2.41
N ALA A 37 -10.80 11.38 -3.50
CA ALA A 37 -11.72 10.90 -4.54
C ALA A 37 -11.08 9.84 -5.45
N ASN A 38 -9.75 9.85 -5.61
CA ASN A 38 -9.08 9.05 -6.63
C ASN A 38 -8.38 7.82 -6.09
N LEU A 39 -7.84 7.86 -4.87
CA LEU A 39 -6.94 6.83 -4.35
C LEU A 39 -7.27 6.39 -2.93
N ARG A 40 -7.87 7.22 -2.08
CA ARG A 40 -8.20 6.78 -0.71
C ARG A 40 -9.07 5.53 -0.74
N ASP A 41 -8.64 4.53 0.00
CA ASP A 41 -9.30 3.23 0.11
C ASP A 41 -9.42 2.47 -1.22
N ARG A 42 -8.67 2.86 -2.26
CA ARG A 42 -8.78 2.25 -3.59
C ARG A 42 -7.87 1.03 -3.71
N HIS A 43 -8.41 -0.04 -4.24
CA HIS A 43 -7.76 -1.33 -4.45
C HIS A 43 -7.76 -1.66 -5.94
N ILE A 44 -6.58 -2.03 -6.47
CA ILE A 44 -6.43 -2.53 -7.83
C ILE A 44 -5.77 -3.92 -7.84
N ILE A 45 -6.27 -4.79 -8.72
CA ILE A 45 -5.67 -6.08 -9.04
C ILE A 45 -5.22 -6.03 -10.50
N TYR A 46 -3.97 -6.40 -10.76
CA TYR A 46 -3.36 -6.20 -12.07
C TYR A 46 -2.38 -7.31 -12.43
N ASP A 47 -2.25 -7.56 -13.73
CA ASP A 47 -1.32 -8.55 -14.29
C ASP A 47 -0.23 -7.82 -15.09
N TYR A 48 1.03 -7.94 -14.66
CA TYR A 48 2.16 -7.48 -15.47
C TYR A 48 2.29 -8.33 -16.74
N ALA A 49 2.69 -7.68 -17.84
CA ALA A 49 3.04 -8.32 -19.11
C ALA A 49 4.48 -8.88 -19.07
N ALA A 50 4.72 -9.86 -18.20
CA ALA A 50 6.03 -10.44 -17.98
C ALA A 50 6.34 -11.59 -18.95
N HIS A 51 7.59 -12.06 -18.92
CA HIS A 51 8.04 -13.23 -19.66
C HIS A 51 8.85 -14.14 -18.74
N ASP A 52 8.74 -15.45 -18.95
CA ASP A 52 9.57 -16.43 -18.24
C ASP A 52 11.03 -16.40 -18.74
N GLY A 53 11.90 -17.19 -18.10
CA GLY A 53 13.32 -17.29 -18.49
C GLY A 53 13.58 -17.80 -19.91
N ASN A 54 12.56 -18.35 -20.59
CA ASN A 54 12.62 -18.79 -21.99
C ASN A 54 11.95 -17.77 -22.95
N GLY A 55 11.50 -16.62 -22.44
CA GLY A 55 10.81 -15.60 -23.23
C GLY A 55 9.35 -15.93 -23.52
N LYS A 56 8.75 -16.93 -22.86
CA LYS A 56 7.32 -17.22 -23.01
C LYS A 56 6.51 -16.21 -22.18
N PRO A 57 5.42 -15.64 -22.71
CA PRO A 57 4.56 -14.75 -21.94
C PRO A 57 4.09 -15.40 -20.64
N GLU A 58 4.24 -14.67 -19.54
CA GLU A 58 3.77 -15.02 -18.21
C GLU A 58 3.03 -13.82 -17.62
N LYS A 59 1.93 -14.07 -16.90
CA LYS A 59 1.23 -13.01 -16.18
C LYS A 59 1.61 -13.07 -14.72
N TRP A 60 2.21 -12.00 -14.22
CA TRP A 60 2.47 -11.87 -12.80
C TRP A 60 1.36 -11.05 -12.16
N ARG A 61 0.50 -11.72 -11.39
CA ARG A 61 -0.64 -11.10 -10.71
C ARG A 61 -0.23 -10.46 -9.40
N TYR A 62 -0.64 -9.22 -9.21
CA TYR A 62 -0.40 -8.41 -8.01
C TYR A 62 -1.71 -7.74 -7.59
N GLU A 63 -1.81 -7.39 -6.32
CA GLU A 63 -2.85 -6.51 -5.81
C GLU A 63 -2.25 -5.44 -4.89
N ILE A 64 -2.76 -4.22 -4.94
CA ILE A 64 -2.36 -3.11 -4.07
C ILE A 64 -3.59 -2.30 -3.66
N TRP A 65 -3.62 -1.94 -2.37
CA TRP A 65 -4.62 -1.11 -1.74
C TRP A 65 -3.95 0.16 -1.20
N SER A 66 -4.40 1.31 -1.71
CA SER A 66 -4.06 2.63 -1.19
C SER A 66 -4.86 2.87 0.08
N PHE A 67 -4.33 2.37 1.19
CA PHE A 67 -4.99 2.35 2.50
C PHE A 67 -5.42 3.74 2.94
N ASN A 68 -4.52 4.71 2.81
CA ASN A 68 -4.74 6.12 3.12
C ASN A 68 -3.64 6.98 2.45
N GLU A 69 -3.55 8.25 2.81
CA GLU A 69 -2.62 9.24 2.24
C GLU A 69 -1.14 8.94 2.45
N ASP A 70 -0.80 7.98 3.31
CA ASP A 70 0.57 7.68 3.67
C ASP A 70 0.92 6.18 3.67
N ARG A 71 -0.01 5.28 3.34
CA ARG A 71 0.23 3.83 3.37
C ARG A 71 -0.37 3.11 2.16
N VAL A 72 0.40 2.14 1.68
CA VAL A 72 -0.08 1.06 0.80
C VAL A 72 -0.01 -0.28 1.51
N VAL A 73 -0.93 -1.18 1.15
CA VAL A 73 -0.88 -2.60 1.49
C VAL A 73 -0.93 -3.37 0.18
N TYR A 74 -0.11 -4.41 0.02
CA TYR A 74 -0.08 -5.16 -1.24
C TYR A 74 0.26 -6.64 -1.05
N ALA A 75 -0.09 -7.45 -2.03
CA ALA A 75 0.29 -8.85 -2.11
C ALA A 75 0.67 -9.26 -3.53
N ILE A 76 1.55 -10.26 -3.61
CA ILE A 76 2.09 -10.79 -4.85
C ILE A 76 1.61 -12.23 -5.04
N HIS A 77 0.94 -12.48 -6.15
CA HIS A 77 0.28 -13.77 -6.46
C HIS A 77 0.97 -14.55 -7.57
N GLY A 78 1.79 -13.88 -8.40
CA GLY A 78 2.50 -14.52 -9.51
C GLY A 78 3.94 -14.02 -9.68
N GLY A 79 4.72 -14.75 -10.47
CA GLY A 79 6.12 -14.46 -10.73
C GLY A 79 7.07 -14.83 -9.57
N PRO A 80 8.34 -14.41 -9.64
CA PRO A 80 9.40 -14.82 -8.71
C PRO A 80 9.14 -14.46 -7.23
N MET A 81 8.26 -13.49 -6.99
CA MET A 81 7.95 -12.98 -5.65
C MET A 81 6.58 -13.45 -5.12
N ALA A 82 5.94 -14.42 -5.79
CA ALA A 82 4.64 -14.96 -5.38
C ALA A 82 4.68 -15.48 -3.93
N GLY A 83 3.71 -15.04 -3.12
CA GLY A 83 3.64 -15.37 -1.69
C GLY A 83 4.14 -14.25 -0.75
N ARG A 84 4.62 -13.12 -1.29
CA ARG A 84 4.96 -11.94 -0.50
C ARG A 84 3.73 -11.06 -0.21
N LYS A 85 3.57 -10.63 1.04
CA LYS A 85 2.53 -9.70 1.52
C LYS A 85 3.17 -8.59 2.34
N ASN A 86 2.89 -7.34 2.01
CA ASN A 86 3.63 -6.23 2.59
C ASN A 86 2.72 -5.01 2.81
N PHE A 87 3.24 -4.04 3.55
CA PHE A 87 2.69 -2.70 3.70
C PHE A 87 3.83 -1.70 3.87
N GLN A 88 3.63 -0.47 3.40
CA GLN A 88 4.74 0.47 3.32
C GLN A 88 4.25 1.92 3.38
N THR A 89 5.04 2.80 3.99
CA THR A 89 4.87 4.24 3.80
C THR A 89 5.04 4.57 2.33
N ALA A 90 4.06 5.24 1.77
CA ALA A 90 4.04 5.61 0.36
C ALA A 90 3.99 7.13 0.20
N THR A 91 4.62 7.61 -0.85
CA THR A 91 4.46 8.99 -1.31
C THR A 91 3.60 8.99 -2.56
N TYR A 92 2.71 9.97 -2.65
CA TYR A 92 1.75 10.10 -3.74
C TYR A 92 1.98 11.41 -4.47
N GLN A 93 1.92 11.35 -5.80
CA GLN A 93 1.97 12.53 -6.66
C GLN A 93 0.83 12.49 -7.66
N CYS A 94 0.00 13.53 -7.64
CA CYS A 94 -0.99 13.76 -8.68
C CYS A 94 -0.26 14.26 -9.93
N ILE A 95 -0.25 13.45 -11.01
CA ILE A 95 0.32 13.87 -12.30
C ILE A 95 -0.76 14.60 -13.11
N ARG A 96 -1.97 14.05 -13.14
CA ARG A 96 -3.15 14.64 -13.79
C ARG A 96 -4.39 14.34 -12.96
N PRO A 97 -5.06 15.36 -12.38
CA PRO A 97 -6.22 15.16 -11.52
C PRO A 97 -7.30 14.30 -12.18
N GLY A 98 -7.85 13.33 -11.44
CA GLY A 98 -8.87 12.41 -11.95
C GLY A 98 -8.37 11.29 -12.86
N GLU A 99 -7.13 11.35 -13.35
CA GLU A 99 -6.68 10.48 -14.44
C GLU A 99 -5.38 9.73 -14.15
N LEU A 100 -4.38 10.40 -13.58
CA LEU A 100 -3.02 9.85 -13.52
C LEU A 100 -2.34 10.19 -12.20
N TRP A 101 -1.92 9.13 -11.50
CA TRP A 101 -1.27 9.23 -10.20
C TRP A 101 0.00 8.40 -10.16
N GLN A 102 0.96 8.84 -9.37
CA GLN A 102 2.17 8.09 -9.07
C GLN A 102 2.24 7.78 -7.58
N VAL A 103 2.63 6.55 -7.26
CA VAL A 103 2.79 6.01 -5.91
C VAL A 103 4.19 5.44 -5.78
N ASN A 104 4.99 5.95 -4.84
CA ASN A 104 6.39 5.57 -4.68
C ASN A 104 6.69 5.11 -3.27
N TRP A 105 7.54 4.10 -3.11
CA TRP A 105 7.99 3.63 -1.81
C TRP A 105 9.37 2.95 -1.84
N LEU A 106 9.96 2.83 -0.66
CA LEU A 106 11.18 2.07 -0.37
C LEU A 106 10.84 0.93 0.60
N GLU A 107 11.32 -0.28 0.34
CA GLU A 107 11.04 -1.46 1.17
C GLU A 107 12.22 -1.84 2.06
N GLU A 108 11.95 -2.64 3.10
CA GLU A 108 12.96 -3.18 4.01
C GLU A 108 14.02 -4.03 3.33
N THR A 109 13.69 -4.65 2.19
CA THR A 109 14.66 -5.36 1.33
C THR A 109 15.60 -4.40 0.61
N GLY A 110 15.39 -3.10 0.76
CA GLY A 110 16.02 -2.04 0.00
C GLY A 110 15.33 -1.78 -1.34
N THR A 111 14.31 -2.53 -1.78
CA THR A 111 13.71 -2.34 -3.11
C THR A 111 13.02 -0.99 -3.23
N ILE A 112 13.21 -0.31 -4.37
CA ILE A 112 12.53 0.95 -4.70
C ILE A 112 11.42 0.64 -5.69
N CYS A 113 10.23 1.17 -5.46
CA CYS A 113 9.08 1.01 -6.33
C CYS A 113 8.50 2.38 -6.68
N SER A 114 8.15 2.57 -7.95
CA SER A 114 7.44 3.74 -8.46
C SER A 114 6.38 3.26 -9.45
N LEU A 115 5.12 3.23 -9.01
CA LEU A 115 3.97 2.82 -9.81
C LEU A 115 3.20 4.04 -10.27
N VAL A 116 3.00 4.16 -11.58
CA VAL A 116 2.06 5.11 -12.19
C VAL A 116 0.76 4.37 -12.48
N PHE A 117 -0.33 4.83 -11.88
CA PHE A 117 -1.68 4.33 -12.12
C PHE A 117 -2.42 5.29 -13.06
N ASP A 118 -2.70 4.81 -14.26
CA ASP A 118 -3.56 5.48 -15.25
C ASP A 118 -4.98 4.97 -15.09
N ILE A 119 -5.78 5.76 -14.38
CA ILE A 119 -7.17 5.48 -14.06
C ILE A 119 -8.00 5.41 -15.35
N SER A 120 -7.76 6.35 -16.27
CA SER A 120 -8.53 6.50 -17.49
C SER A 120 -8.32 5.32 -18.45
N SER A 121 -7.09 4.85 -18.59
CA SER A 121 -6.77 3.72 -19.48
C SER A 121 -6.85 2.36 -18.80
N ARG A 122 -7.06 2.30 -17.48
CA ARG A 122 -7.01 1.08 -16.66
C ARG A 122 -5.70 0.32 -16.86
N ARG A 123 -4.59 1.04 -16.81
CA ARG A 123 -3.23 0.50 -16.90
C ARG A 123 -2.36 1.01 -15.77
N SER A 124 -1.29 0.29 -15.49
CA SER A 124 -0.19 0.82 -14.68
C SER A 124 1.15 0.65 -15.39
N SER A 125 2.09 1.53 -15.06
CA SER A 125 3.50 1.43 -15.44
C SER A 125 4.35 1.53 -14.18
N THR A 126 5.24 0.57 -13.97
CA THR A 126 6.01 0.48 -12.73
C THR A 126 7.49 0.39 -13.02
N LEU A 127 8.27 1.24 -12.35
CA LEU A 127 9.71 1.04 -12.17
C LEU A 127 9.95 0.30 -10.86
N LEU A 128 10.67 -0.81 -10.94
CA LEU A 128 11.15 -1.60 -9.80
C LEU A 128 12.67 -1.58 -9.80
N GLY A 129 13.27 -1.11 -8.72
CA GLY A 129 14.72 -1.19 -8.47
C GLY A 129 15.00 -2.24 -7.40
N PHE A 130 15.03 -3.52 -7.77
CA PHE A 130 15.30 -4.60 -6.82
C PHE A 130 16.72 -4.50 -6.29
N SER A 131 16.91 -4.57 -4.96
CA SER A 131 18.23 -4.74 -4.39
C SER A 131 18.84 -6.09 -4.81
N LYS A 132 20.17 -6.20 -4.80
CA LYS A 132 20.86 -7.44 -5.17
C LYS A 132 20.38 -8.62 -4.32
N GLY A 133 20.24 -8.42 -3.00
CA GLY A 133 19.70 -9.44 -2.10
C GLY A 133 18.29 -9.87 -2.46
N HIS A 134 17.36 -8.93 -2.63
CA HIS A 134 15.98 -9.27 -3.01
C HIS A 134 15.95 -10.02 -4.34
N TRP A 135 16.72 -9.58 -5.34
CA TRP A 135 16.70 -10.23 -6.65
C TRP A 135 17.30 -11.64 -6.65
N THR A 136 18.49 -11.79 -6.06
CA THR A 136 19.26 -13.05 -6.13
C THR A 136 18.81 -14.08 -5.10
N GLN A 137 18.11 -13.66 -4.04
CA GLN A 137 17.55 -14.51 -3.00
C GLN A 137 16.04 -14.26 -2.85
N ASN A 138 15.32 -14.30 -3.98
CA ASN A 138 13.89 -13.94 -4.05
C ASN A 138 12.98 -14.78 -3.13
N GLU A 139 13.24 -16.08 -2.97
CA GLU A 139 12.54 -16.94 -2.00
C GLU A 139 12.67 -16.41 -0.56
N ALA A 140 13.83 -15.79 -0.24
CA ALA A 140 14.06 -15.19 1.06
C ALA A 140 13.21 -13.91 1.29
N ALA A 141 12.58 -13.37 0.24
CA ALA A 141 11.69 -12.21 0.30
C ALA A 141 10.20 -12.57 0.34
N HIS A 142 9.84 -13.86 0.27
CA HIS A 142 8.46 -14.32 0.45
C HIS A 142 8.01 -14.14 1.92
N GLY A 143 6.72 -14.28 2.21
CA GLY A 143 6.17 -14.18 3.57
C GLY A 143 5.35 -12.91 3.80
N ASP A 144 5.05 -12.61 5.08
CA ASP A 144 4.21 -11.48 5.46
C ASP A 144 4.99 -10.54 6.39
N LYS A 145 5.08 -9.24 6.06
CA LYS A 145 5.78 -8.24 6.90
C LYS A 145 5.30 -8.22 8.35
N ARG A 146 4.05 -8.62 8.59
CA ARG A 146 3.46 -8.71 9.93
C ARG A 146 4.13 -9.78 10.79
N ASN A 147 4.80 -10.75 10.17
CA ASN A 147 5.65 -11.71 10.84
C ASN A 147 7.04 -11.09 11.10
N LEU A 148 7.46 -11.11 12.36
CA LEU A 148 8.73 -10.51 12.79
C LEU A 148 9.95 -11.18 12.13
N GLU A 149 9.92 -12.51 11.93
CA GLU A 149 11.02 -13.25 11.31
C GLU A 149 11.18 -12.86 9.83
N ASP A 150 10.06 -12.70 9.11
CA ASP A 150 10.06 -12.22 7.73
C ASP A 150 10.58 -10.78 7.65
N PHE A 151 10.08 -9.90 8.51
CA PHE A 151 10.54 -8.51 8.59
C PHE A 151 12.06 -8.41 8.84
N VAL A 152 12.60 -9.16 9.80
CA VAL A 152 14.04 -9.17 10.10
C VAL A 152 14.83 -9.73 8.92
N ARG A 153 14.39 -10.86 8.35
CA ARG A 153 15.03 -11.48 7.18
C ARG A 153 15.10 -10.52 5.99
N TRP A 154 14.05 -9.77 5.73
CA TRP A 154 14.02 -8.80 4.63
C TRP A 154 15.04 -7.68 4.82
N ARG A 155 15.25 -7.21 6.06
CA ARG A 155 16.29 -6.20 6.35
C ARG A 155 17.70 -6.74 6.11
N GLU A 156 17.93 -8.02 6.32
CA GLU A 156 19.21 -8.65 5.97
C GLU A 156 19.43 -8.71 4.45
N LEU A 157 18.38 -8.92 3.65
CA LEU A 157 18.48 -8.87 2.19
C LEU A 157 18.96 -7.51 1.69
N ALA A 158 18.57 -6.41 2.33
CA ALA A 158 19.03 -5.07 1.96
C ALA A 158 20.54 -4.87 2.13
N ARG A 159 21.21 -5.70 2.93
CA ARG A 159 22.65 -5.64 3.17
C ARG A 159 23.47 -6.40 2.13
N ILE A 160 22.82 -7.16 1.25
CA ILE A 160 23.49 -7.93 0.20
C ILE A 160 23.73 -7.02 -1.00
N GLY A 161 25.00 -6.85 -1.37
CA GLY A 161 25.47 -5.94 -2.42
C GLY A 161 26.61 -5.08 -1.91
N SER A 162 27.46 -4.58 -2.82
CA SER A 162 28.52 -3.62 -2.47
C SER A 162 28.09 -2.18 -2.74
N SER A 163 27.08 -1.97 -3.59
CA SER A 163 26.61 -0.65 -3.99
C SER A 163 25.12 -0.62 -4.31
N GLN A 164 24.50 0.55 -4.19
CA GLN A 164 23.15 0.81 -4.72
C GLN A 164 23.07 0.60 -6.24
N ALA A 165 24.21 0.68 -6.93
CA ALA A 165 24.32 0.40 -8.37
C ALA A 165 24.17 -1.10 -8.70
N ASP A 166 24.19 -2.01 -7.72
CA ASP A 166 23.97 -3.45 -7.92
C ASP A 166 22.49 -3.81 -8.17
N ARG A 167 21.60 -2.81 -8.19
CA ARG A 167 20.17 -3.02 -8.37
C ARG A 167 19.85 -3.53 -9.76
N VAL A 168 18.86 -4.42 -9.80
CA VAL A 168 18.23 -4.82 -11.07
C VAL A 168 17.01 -3.92 -11.27
N MET A 169 17.01 -3.19 -12.39
CA MET A 169 15.89 -2.35 -12.78
C MET A 169 14.96 -3.09 -13.73
N LEU A 170 13.68 -3.14 -13.39
CA LEU A 170 12.61 -3.59 -14.27
C LEU A 170 11.64 -2.45 -14.53
N SER A 171 11.19 -2.35 -15.77
CA SER A 171 10.17 -1.41 -16.20
C SER A 171 9.04 -2.19 -16.83
N GLU A 172 7.94 -2.33 -16.09
CA GLU A 172 6.85 -3.23 -16.47
C GLU A 172 5.53 -2.48 -16.61
N GLN A 173 4.71 -2.90 -17.56
CA GLN A 173 3.33 -2.44 -17.69
C GLN A 173 2.37 -3.54 -17.28
N ALA A 174 1.22 -3.13 -16.72
CA ALA A 174 0.16 -4.05 -16.36
C ALA A 174 -1.21 -3.55 -16.81
N ASP A 175 -2.09 -4.52 -17.08
CA ASP A 175 -3.52 -4.28 -17.26
C ASP A 175 -4.24 -4.38 -15.91
N ILE A 176 -5.09 -3.41 -15.60
CA ILE A 176 -5.88 -3.40 -14.36
C ILE A 176 -7.15 -4.24 -14.55
N LEU A 177 -7.17 -5.40 -13.91
CA LEU A 177 -8.25 -6.37 -13.99
C LEU A 177 -9.44 -5.98 -13.11
N GLN A 178 -9.16 -5.55 -11.88
CA GLN A 178 -10.16 -5.10 -10.92
C GLN A 178 -9.74 -3.77 -10.31
N ASP A 179 -10.74 -2.95 -10.02
CA ASP A 179 -10.58 -1.59 -9.52
C ASP A 179 -11.83 -1.26 -8.70
N PHE A 180 -11.66 -1.17 -7.39
CA PHE A 180 -12.76 -1.01 -6.42
C PHE A 180 -12.27 -0.29 -5.17
N HIS A 181 -13.19 0.02 -4.26
CA HIS A 181 -12.87 0.58 -2.94
C HIS A 181 -13.03 -0.47 -1.84
N GLY A 182 -12.15 -0.45 -0.86
CA GLY A 182 -12.08 -1.37 0.26
C GLY A 182 -10.90 -2.33 0.18
N ALA A 183 -10.66 -3.03 1.29
CA ALA A 183 -9.48 -3.88 1.47
C ALA A 183 -9.41 -5.09 0.51
N GLY A 184 -10.54 -5.58 0.02
CA GLY A 184 -10.61 -6.88 -0.65
C GLY A 184 -10.16 -7.98 0.33
N GLU A 185 -9.24 -8.84 -0.11
CA GLU A 185 -8.65 -9.89 0.73
C GLU A 185 -7.40 -9.44 1.50
N LEU A 186 -6.94 -8.20 1.30
CA LEU A 186 -5.80 -7.67 2.04
C LEU A 186 -6.19 -7.37 3.49
N LYS A 187 -5.25 -7.60 4.40
CA LYS A 187 -5.46 -7.31 5.82
C LYS A 187 -5.18 -5.84 6.12
N PRO A 188 -6.03 -5.14 6.87
CA PRO A 188 -5.74 -3.80 7.34
C PRO A 188 -4.47 -3.77 8.20
N ILE A 189 -3.94 -2.56 8.39
CA ILE A 189 -2.72 -2.30 9.16
C ILE A 189 -3.01 -1.25 10.24
N ASP A 190 -2.16 -1.23 11.25
CA ASP A 190 -2.04 -0.06 12.12
C ASP A 190 -1.09 0.95 11.47
N PRO A 191 -1.51 2.19 11.19
CA PRO A 191 -0.65 3.21 10.58
C PRO A 191 0.61 3.54 11.38
N SER A 192 0.62 3.24 12.69
CA SER A 192 1.79 3.44 13.57
C SER A 192 2.87 2.37 13.42
N TRP A 193 2.59 1.26 12.71
CA TRP A 193 3.58 0.21 12.50
C TRP A 193 4.78 0.71 11.69
N PRO A 194 5.99 0.25 12.03
CA PRO A 194 7.20 0.76 11.42
C PRO A 194 7.29 0.34 9.95
N THR A 195 7.69 1.30 9.13
CA THR A 195 8.13 1.09 7.75
C THR A 195 9.35 1.98 7.48
N LEU A 196 9.98 1.82 6.31
CA LEU A 196 10.89 2.85 5.79
C LEU A 196 10.16 4.10 5.29
#